data_AF-A0AAN9A2W6-F1
#
_entry.id   AF-A0AAN9A2W6-F1
#
_cell.length_a   1.000
_cell.length_b   1.000
_cell.length_c   1.000
_cell.angle_alpha   90.00
_cell.angle_beta   90.00
_cell.angle_gamma   90.00
#
_symmetry.space_group_name_H-M   'P 1'
#
loop_
_entity.id
_entity.type
_entity.pdbx_description
1 polymer ?
#
loop_
_entity_poly.entity_id
_entity_poly.type
_entity_poly.pdbx_seq_one_letter_code
_entity_poly.pdbx_strand_id
1 'polypeptide(L)'
;QEEEEEEEEEKEEEKEKEEEEDDDEEEREEEEEEMECKDLGVNILADLSPEIHINGIVRAAYAFLSNVRVAFRHMDKEMFRNIYVTYRGGS
;
A
#
# COMPACT_ATOMS: atom_id res chain seq x y z
N GLN A 1 -32.06 49.85 -9.50
CA GLN A 1 -31.36 49.72 -10.80
C GLN A 1 -29.99 49.10 -10.55
N GLU A 2 -28.93 49.81 -10.15
CA GLU A 2 -27.63 49.14 -9.86
C GLU A 2 -27.71 48.14 -8.69
N GLU A 3 -28.37 48.49 -7.57
CA GLU A 3 -28.52 47.56 -6.42
C GLU A 3 -29.44 46.37 -6.71
N GLU A 4 -30.32 46.46 -7.72
CA GLU A 4 -31.20 45.33 -8.10
C GLU A 4 -30.48 44.36 -9.04
N GLU A 5 -29.53 44.84 -9.85
CA GLU A 5 -28.71 44.01 -10.73
C GLU A 5 -27.67 43.21 -9.94
N GLU A 6 -27.05 43.79 -8.90
CA GLU A 6 -26.13 43.06 -8.01
C GLU A 6 -26.83 41.94 -7.22
N GLU A 7 -28.08 42.17 -6.78
CA GLU A 7 -28.85 41.17 -6.03
C GLU A 7 -29.38 40.02 -6.92
N GLU A 8 -29.47 40.23 -8.24
CA GLU A 8 -29.79 39.18 -9.20
C GLU A 8 -28.56 38.33 -9.55
N GLU A 9 -27.37 38.95 -9.71
CA GLU A 9 -26.11 38.20 -9.93
C GLU A 9 -25.75 37.30 -8.74
N GLU A 10 -25.91 37.75 -7.49
CA GLU A 10 -25.64 36.91 -6.31
C GLU A 10 -26.58 35.69 -6.24
N LYS A 11 -27.84 35.83 -6.67
CA LYS A 11 -28.81 34.73 -6.67
C LYS A 11 -28.55 33.72 -7.79
N GLU A 12 -28.03 34.16 -8.93
CA GLU A 12 -27.61 33.24 -9.99
C GLU A 12 -26.37 32.45 -9.57
N GLU A 13 -25.37 33.08 -8.93
CA GLU A 13 -24.19 32.38 -8.41
C GLU A 13 -24.51 31.37 -7.30
N GLU A 14 -25.44 31.67 -6.39
CA GLU A 14 -25.84 30.71 -5.35
C GLU A 14 -26.54 29.50 -5.96
N LYS A 15 -27.35 29.72 -6.99
CA LYS A 15 -28.09 28.64 -7.67
C LYS A 15 -27.18 27.73 -8.48
N GLU A 16 -26.16 28.27 -9.15
CA GLU A 16 -25.16 27.46 -9.85
C GLU A 16 -24.32 26.61 -8.88
N LYS A 17 -24.04 27.11 -7.67
CA LYS A 17 -23.34 26.35 -6.62
C LYS A 17 -24.19 25.22 -6.02
N GLU A 18 -25.49 25.45 -5.82
CA GLU A 18 -26.40 24.38 -5.36
C GLU A 18 -26.55 23.28 -6.44
N GLU A 19 -26.59 23.64 -7.73
CA GLU A 19 -26.67 22.65 -8.82
C GLU A 19 -25.36 21.83 -9.01
N GLU A 20 -24.18 22.40 -8.76
CA GLU A 20 -22.90 21.64 -8.76
C GLU A 20 -22.76 20.70 -7.55
N GLU A 21 -23.26 21.09 -6.37
CA GLU A 21 -23.18 20.24 -5.16
C GLU A 21 -24.10 19.00 -5.25
N ASP A 22 -25.25 19.11 -5.93
CA ASP A 22 -26.17 17.99 -6.14
C ASP A 22 -25.61 16.93 -7.13
N ASP A 23 -24.88 17.35 -8.17
CA ASP A 23 -24.25 16.44 -9.16
C ASP A 23 -23.09 15.61 -8.54
N ASP A 24 -22.32 16.19 -7.61
CA ASP A 24 -21.22 15.51 -6.89
C ASP A 24 -21.73 14.50 -5.84
N GLU A 25 -22.96 14.65 -5.33
CA GLU A 25 -23.57 13.72 -4.38
C GLU A 25 -24.17 12.49 -5.09
N GLU A 26 -24.78 12.65 -6.27
CA GLU A 26 -25.28 11.52 -7.08
C GLU A 26 -24.14 10.63 -7.60
N GLU A 27 -23.01 11.18 -8.06
CA GLU A 27 -21.84 10.36 -8.47
C GLU A 27 -21.24 9.56 -7.30
N ARG A 28 -21.38 10.05 -6.06
CA ARG A 28 -20.89 9.37 -4.86
C ARG A 28 -21.77 8.21 -4.41
N GLU A 29 -23.09 8.31 -4.62
CA GLU A 29 -24.01 7.21 -4.31
C GLU A 29 -23.90 6.06 -5.33
N GLU A 30 -23.59 6.35 -6.60
CA GLU A 30 -23.35 5.29 -7.61
C GLU A 30 -22.05 4.50 -7.37
N GLU A 31 -20.99 5.12 -6.83
CA GLU A 31 -19.76 4.39 -6.47
C GLU A 31 -19.92 3.47 -5.24
N GLU A 32 -20.89 3.72 -4.35
CA GLU A 32 -21.13 2.87 -3.18
C GLU A 32 -21.95 1.61 -3.51
N GLU A 33 -22.82 1.63 -4.53
CA GLU A 33 -23.63 0.46 -4.90
C GLU A 33 -22.89 -0.55 -5.81
N GLU A 34 -21.82 -0.16 -6.53
CA GLU A 34 -21.05 -1.07 -7.39
C GLU A 34 -19.88 -1.82 -6.70
N MET A 35 -19.70 -1.64 -5.39
CA MET A 35 -18.92 -2.58 -4.58
C MET A 35 -19.81 -3.68 -3.98
N GLU A 36 -20.74 -4.18 -4.78
CA GLU A 36 -21.21 -5.56 -4.66
C GLU A 36 -19.96 -6.45 -4.74
N CYS A 37 -19.40 -6.75 -3.56
CA CYS A 37 -18.29 -7.66 -3.39
C CYS A 37 -18.75 -9.00 -3.94
N LYS A 38 -18.53 -9.22 -5.25
CA LYS A 38 -18.78 -10.48 -5.92
C LYS A 38 -18.06 -11.53 -5.10
N ASP A 39 -18.83 -12.35 -4.40
CA ASP A 39 -18.31 -13.48 -3.67
C ASP A 39 -17.64 -14.41 -4.69
N LEU A 40 -16.32 -14.33 -4.78
CA LEU A 40 -15.51 -15.13 -5.69
C LEU A 40 -15.48 -16.62 -5.23
N GLY A 41 -16.25 -16.99 -4.20
CA GLY A 41 -16.31 -18.34 -3.65
C GLY A 41 -15.00 -18.75 -2.98
N VAL A 42 -14.18 -17.77 -2.59
CA VAL A 42 -12.89 -17.97 -1.95
C VAL A 42 -12.93 -17.46 -0.52
N ASN A 43 -12.72 -18.36 0.44
CA ASN A 43 -12.56 -17.97 1.83
C ASN A 43 -11.19 -17.31 1.99
N ILE A 44 -11.17 -15.99 2.24
CA ILE A 44 -9.96 -15.32 2.71
C ILE A 44 -9.73 -15.79 4.15
N LEU A 45 -8.87 -16.79 4.31
CA LEU A 45 -8.40 -17.25 5.61
C LEU A 45 -7.68 -16.08 6.30
N ALA A 46 -7.96 -15.84 7.59
CA ALA A 46 -7.34 -14.74 8.36
C ALA A 46 -5.80 -14.84 8.40
N ASP A 47 -5.28 -16.04 8.22
CA ASP A 47 -3.87 -16.43 8.09
C ASP A 47 -3.26 -16.16 6.70
N LEU A 48 -4.07 -15.69 5.73
CA LEU A 48 -3.64 -15.20 4.42
C LEU A 48 -3.55 -13.67 4.34
N SER A 49 -3.54 -12.97 5.48
CA SER A 49 -3.24 -11.53 5.48
C SER A 49 -1.86 -11.31 4.83
N PRO A 50 -1.76 -10.40 3.84
CA PRO A 50 -0.48 -10.06 3.23
C PRO A 50 0.56 -9.65 4.27
N GLU A 51 0.16 -8.96 5.35
CA GLU A 51 1.08 -8.60 6.43
C GLU A 51 1.63 -9.83 7.15
N ILE A 52 0.81 -10.83 7.47
CA ILE A 52 1.27 -12.07 8.11
C ILE A 52 2.27 -12.80 7.22
N HIS A 53 1.98 -12.89 5.92
CA HIS A 53 2.87 -13.54 4.96
C HIS A 53 4.22 -12.81 4.84
N ILE A 54 4.21 -11.49 4.68
CA ILE A 54 5.41 -10.65 4.61
C ILE A 54 6.21 -10.76 5.91
N ASN A 55 5.54 -10.67 7.06
CA ASN A 55 6.20 -10.82 8.37
C ASN A 55 6.86 -12.19 8.54
N GLY A 56 6.25 -13.26 8.00
CA GLY A 56 6.84 -14.59 7.96
C GLY A 56 8.15 -14.64 7.16
N ILE A 57 8.14 -14.07 5.94
CA ILE A 57 9.34 -13.97 5.10
C ILE A 57 10.44 -13.17 5.80
N VAL A 58 10.09 -12.01 6.34
CA VAL A 58 11.02 -11.13 7.05
C VAL A 58 11.64 -11.88 8.24
N ARG A 59 10.82 -12.51 9.08
CA ARG A 59 11.30 -13.28 10.24
C ARG A 59 12.28 -14.38 9.81
N ALA A 60 11.96 -15.13 8.76
CA ALA A 60 12.84 -16.19 8.25
C ALA A 60 14.17 -15.65 7.73
N ALA A 61 14.14 -14.54 6.96
CA ALA A 61 15.34 -13.91 6.44
C ALA A 61 16.26 -13.40 7.56
N TYR A 62 15.70 -12.71 8.56
CA TYR A 62 16.48 -12.22 9.71
C TYR A 62 17.05 -13.35 10.57
N ALA A 63 16.32 -14.45 10.74
CA ALA A 63 16.83 -15.63 11.44
C ALA A 63 18.06 -16.23 10.71
N PHE A 64 17.97 -16.37 9.38
CA PHE A 64 19.10 -16.82 8.57
C PHE A 64 20.30 -15.86 8.66
N LEU A 65 20.07 -14.56 8.51
CA LEU A 65 21.14 -13.55 8.63
C LEU A 65 21.80 -13.56 10.02
N SER A 66 21.02 -13.77 11.08
CA SER A 66 21.55 -13.91 12.44
C SER A 66 22.50 -15.12 12.54
N ASN A 67 22.10 -16.27 11.99
CA ASN A 67 22.93 -17.48 11.97
C ASN A 67 24.23 -17.25 11.19
N VAL A 68 24.15 -16.61 10.02
CA VAL A 68 25.32 -16.24 9.22
C VAL A 68 26.25 -15.33 10.03
N ARG A 69 25.71 -14.30 10.70
CA ARG A 69 26.49 -13.40 11.55
C ARG A 69 27.20 -14.13 12.69
N VAL A 70 26.51 -15.08 13.33
CA VAL A 70 27.11 -15.91 14.39
C VAL A 70 28.23 -16.78 13.83
N ALA A 71 28.03 -17.42 12.67
CA ALA A 71 29.06 -18.21 12.02
C ALA A 71 30.33 -17.37 11.73
N PHE A 72 30.17 -16.15 11.21
CA PHE A 72 31.29 -15.23 10.98
C PHE A 72 32.00 -14.78 12.26
N ARG A 73 31.31 -14.68 13.40
CA ARG A 73 31.94 -14.36 14.70
C ARG A 73 32.87 -15.47 15.19
N HIS A 74 32.58 -16.72 14.85
CA HIS A 74 33.40 -17.87 15.21
C HIS A 74 34.41 -18.26 14.11
N MET A 75 34.42 -17.52 13.00
CA MET A 75 35.32 -17.76 11.88
C MET A 75 36.69 -17.15 12.16
N ASP A 76 37.75 -17.93 11.92
CA ASP A 76 39.11 -17.42 11.95
C ASP A 76 39.55 -16.85 10.59
N LYS A 77 40.74 -16.25 10.56
CA LYS A 77 41.28 -15.60 9.37
C LYS A 77 41.57 -16.60 8.24
N GLU A 78 41.90 -17.84 8.54
CA GLU A 78 42.21 -18.85 7.53
C GLU A 78 40.94 -19.36 6.85
N MET A 79 39.89 -19.64 7.63
CA MET A 79 38.57 -20.00 7.13
C MET A 79 37.99 -18.90 6.22
N PHE A 80 38.07 -17.64 6.64
CA PHE A 80 37.63 -16.51 5.81
C PHE A 80 38.42 -16.45 4.50
N ARG A 81 39.75 -16.60 4.56
CA ARG A 81 40.62 -16.57 3.39
C ARG A 81 40.27 -17.70 2.41
N ASN A 82 40.00 -18.91 2.90
CA ASN A 82 39.61 -20.04 2.06
C ASN A 82 38.28 -19.79 1.35
N ILE A 83 37.26 -19.30 2.06
CA ILE A 83 35.97 -18.94 1.47
C ILE A 83 36.16 -17.84 0.42
N TYR A 84 36.91 -16.79 0.76
CA TYR A 84 37.17 -15.66 -0.13
C TYR A 84 37.90 -16.07 -1.41
N VAL A 85 38.94 -16.89 -1.29
CA VAL A 85 39.70 -17.40 -2.45
C VAL A 85 38.83 -18.31 -3.32
N THR A 86 38.02 -19.17 -2.71
CA THR A 86 37.10 -20.06 -3.43
C THR A 86 36.07 -19.26 -4.25
N TYR A 87 35.50 -18.21 -3.66
CA TYR A 87 34.53 -17.35 -4.35
C TYR A 87 35.16 -16.39 -5.37
N ARG A 88 36.42 -15.99 -5.19
CA ARG A 88 37.13 -15.08 -6.10
C ARG A 88 37.84 -15.78 -7.26
N GLY A 89 38.24 -17.05 -7.07
CA GLY A 89 38.97 -17.83 -8.07
C GLY A 89 38.11 -18.72 -8.95
N GLY A 90 36.78 -18.73 -8.75
CA GLY A 90 35.82 -19.55 -9.50
C GLY A 90 35.12 -18.82 -10.67
N SER A 91 35.64 -17.67 -11.11
CA SER A 91 35.09 -16.85 -12.20
C SER A 91 35.99 -16.87 -13.43
#